data_AF-A0A537YGF2-F1
#
_entry.id   AF-A0A537YGF2-F1
#
_cell.length_a   1.000
_cell.length_b   1.000
_cell.length_c   1.000
_cell.angle_alpha   90.00
_cell.angle_beta   90.00
_cell.angle_gamma   90.00
#
_symmetry.space_group_name_H-M   'P 1'
#
loop_
_entity.id
_entity.type
_entity.pdbx_description
1 polymer ?
#
loop_
_entity_poly.entity_id
_entity_poly.type
_entity_poly.pdbx_seq_one_letter_code
_entity_poly.pdbx_strand_id
1 'polypeptide(L)'
;MQSALAAGRAPRPDDLATLDKAAATLADVARPLGIEPTRATLGEIEARLAAWEKSRDVRGALRRLAGATGPAVVVGGLSGLSAEADRLASEAFWSPGDETRASTLARLVELADMASNGGDDERILALDAELRTALGPGAAPVVLAAGRGRLVLPADPFVDSSGPGGAGRRETGDVYAHSTGPVHSGEGGPRSRP
;
A
#
# COMPACT_ATOMS: atom_id res chain seq x y z
N MET A 1 -31.76 -5.11 23.29
CA MET A 1 -31.10 -5.90 24.36
C MET A 1 -30.62 -5.07 25.55
N GLN A 2 -29.69 -4.10 25.39
CA GLN A 2 -29.22 -3.25 26.51
C GLN A 2 -30.37 -2.55 27.26
N SER A 3 -31.37 -2.04 26.54
CA SER A 3 -32.57 -1.44 27.11
C SER A 3 -33.52 -2.43 27.81
N ALA A 4 -33.48 -3.72 27.46
CA ALA A 4 -34.28 -4.76 28.10
C ALA A 4 -33.61 -5.25 29.39
N LEU A 5 -32.29 -5.46 29.35
CA LEU A 5 -31.46 -5.77 30.52
C LEU A 5 -31.49 -4.65 31.56
N ALA A 6 -31.34 -3.38 31.13
CA ALA A 6 -31.47 -2.22 32.00
C ALA A 6 -32.88 -2.05 32.61
N ALA A 7 -33.90 -2.64 31.97
CA ALA A 7 -35.28 -2.65 32.44
C ALA A 7 -35.68 -3.95 33.18
N GLY A 8 -34.71 -4.83 33.50
CA GLY A 8 -34.97 -6.10 34.19
C GLY A 8 -35.83 -7.12 33.41
N ARG A 9 -35.98 -6.94 32.10
CA ARG A 9 -36.77 -7.83 31.23
C ARG A 9 -35.87 -8.88 30.59
N ALA A 10 -36.35 -10.12 30.55
CA ALA A 10 -35.66 -11.23 29.92
C ALA A 10 -35.42 -10.93 28.42
N PRO A 11 -34.20 -11.15 27.90
CA PRO A 11 -33.91 -11.04 26.47
C PRO A 11 -34.76 -12.01 25.64
N ARG A 12 -35.12 -11.63 24.41
CA ARG A 12 -35.84 -12.54 23.52
C ARG A 12 -34.91 -13.66 23.03
N PRO A 13 -35.43 -14.86 22.72
CA PRO A 13 -34.62 -15.94 22.13
C PRO A 13 -33.84 -15.52 20.88
N ASP A 14 -34.43 -14.69 20.02
CA ASP A 14 -33.76 -14.18 18.81
C ASP A 14 -32.59 -13.23 19.13
N ASP A 15 -32.69 -12.45 20.22
CA ASP A 15 -31.60 -11.60 20.69
C ASP A 15 -30.42 -12.45 21.18
N LEU A 16 -30.71 -13.56 21.87
CA LEU A 16 -29.70 -14.51 22.35
C LEU A 16 -29.02 -15.24 21.19
N ALA A 17 -29.78 -15.71 20.20
CA ALA A 17 -29.22 -16.34 19.00
C ALA A 17 -28.32 -15.39 18.20
N THR A 18 -28.69 -14.10 18.14
CA THR A 18 -27.86 -13.06 17.50
C THR A 18 -26.55 -12.84 18.26
N LEU A 19 -26.60 -12.86 19.60
CA LEU A 19 -25.42 -12.73 20.43
C LEU A 19 -24.47 -13.93 20.30
N ASP A 20 -25.01 -15.15 20.30
CA ASP A 20 -24.21 -16.38 20.11
C ASP A 20 -23.50 -16.38 18.76
N LYS A 21 -24.18 -15.92 17.70
CA LYS A 21 -23.56 -15.79 16.37
C LYS A 21 -22.45 -14.73 16.35
N ALA A 22 -22.66 -13.59 17.01
CA ALA A 22 -21.64 -12.55 17.12
C ALA A 22 -20.42 -13.04 17.93
N ALA A 23 -20.65 -13.76 19.03
CA ALA A 23 -19.60 -14.37 19.84
C ALA A 23 -18.80 -15.41 19.06
N ALA A 24 -19.46 -16.27 18.28
CA ALA A 24 -18.79 -17.23 17.40
C ALA A 24 -17.92 -16.53 16.34
N THR A 25 -18.43 -15.45 15.73
CA THR A 25 -17.67 -14.67 14.73
C THR A 25 -16.44 -14.01 15.36
N LEU A 26 -16.59 -13.38 16.53
CA LEU A 26 -15.46 -12.80 17.27
C LEU A 26 -14.42 -13.87 17.65
N ALA A 27 -14.89 -15.06 18.04
CA ALA A 27 -14.01 -16.18 18.38
C ALA A 27 -13.23 -16.74 17.17
N ASP A 28 -13.82 -16.71 15.98
CA ASP A 28 -13.14 -17.06 14.73
C ASP A 28 -12.08 -16.02 14.34
N VAL A 29 -12.31 -14.73 14.60
CA VAL A 29 -11.35 -13.65 14.32
C VAL A 29 -10.22 -13.58 15.37
N ALA A 30 -10.53 -13.84 16.64
CA ALA A 30 -9.56 -13.79 17.74
C ALA A 30 -8.48 -14.88 17.64
N ARG A 31 -8.83 -16.08 17.17
CA ARG A 31 -7.92 -17.24 17.09
C ARG A 31 -6.67 -16.99 16.24
N PRO A 32 -6.78 -16.54 14.97
CA PRO A 32 -5.62 -16.19 14.15
C PRO A 32 -4.75 -15.07 14.74
N LEU A 33 -5.34 -14.19 15.56
CA LEU A 33 -4.66 -13.09 16.23
C LEU A 33 -3.95 -13.52 17.53
N GLY A 34 -4.11 -14.79 17.93
CA GLY A 34 -3.57 -15.37 19.16
C GLY A 34 -4.27 -14.87 20.43
N ILE A 35 -5.49 -14.34 20.31
CA ILE A 35 -6.28 -13.85 21.43
C ILE A 35 -7.19 -14.99 21.91
N GLU A 36 -7.26 -15.18 23.23
CA GLU A 36 -8.16 -16.16 23.85
C GLU A 36 -9.62 -15.78 23.57
N PRO A 37 -10.37 -16.55 22.75
CA PRO A 37 -11.69 -16.16 22.26
C PRO A 37 -12.73 -15.91 23.34
N THR A 38 -12.63 -16.65 24.45
CA THR A 38 -13.60 -16.57 25.55
C THR A 38 -13.40 -15.35 26.45
N ARG A 39 -12.28 -14.64 26.30
CA ARG A 39 -11.93 -13.46 27.09
C ARG A 39 -11.70 -12.21 26.24
N ALA A 40 -11.66 -12.35 24.92
CA ALA A 40 -11.39 -11.28 23.99
C ALA A 40 -12.48 -10.21 24.04
N THR A 41 -12.09 -8.96 24.30
CA THR A 41 -12.95 -7.81 24.08
C THR A 41 -12.85 -7.34 22.62
N LEU A 42 -13.89 -6.67 22.11
CA LEU A 42 -13.85 -6.09 20.76
C LEU A 42 -12.65 -5.13 20.61
N GLY A 43 -12.40 -4.28 21.62
CA GLY A 43 -11.28 -3.34 21.59
C GLY A 43 -9.91 -4.00 21.56
N GLU A 44 -9.73 -5.15 22.21
CA GLU A 44 -8.49 -5.93 22.12
C GLU A 44 -8.28 -6.54 20.72
N ILE A 45 -9.36 -7.04 20.11
CA ILE A 45 -9.31 -7.56 18.73
C ILE A 45 -8.95 -6.44 17.75
N GLU A 46 -9.59 -5.27 17.86
CA GLU A 46 -9.30 -4.10 17.04
C GLU A 46 -7.85 -3.63 17.20
N ALA A 47 -7.36 -3.52 18.44
CA ALA A 47 -5.98 -3.12 18.71
C ALA A 47 -4.97 -4.13 18.14
N ARG A 48 -5.25 -5.43 18.28
CA ARG A 48 -4.37 -6.48 17.77
C ARG A 48 -4.39 -6.56 16.25
N LEU A 49 -5.55 -6.34 15.64
CA LEU A 49 -5.70 -6.25 14.19
C LEU A 49 -4.91 -5.04 13.66
N ALA A 50 -5.08 -3.86 14.25
CA ALA A 50 -4.34 -2.67 13.86
C ALA A 50 -2.82 -2.86 13.99
N ALA A 51 -2.35 -3.55 15.04
CA ALA A 51 -0.94 -3.91 15.19
C ALA A 51 -0.47 -4.89 14.10
N TRP A 52 -1.31 -5.86 13.72
CA TRP A 52 -1.02 -6.82 12.66
C TRP A 52 -0.97 -6.15 11.28
N GLU A 53 -1.94 -5.29 10.96
CA GLU A 53 -1.98 -4.49 9.73
C GLU A 53 -0.75 -3.60 9.63
N LYS A 54 -0.44 -2.85 10.69
CA LYS A 54 0.78 -2.03 10.75
C LYS A 54 2.04 -2.86 10.51
N SER A 55 2.16 -4.04 11.12
CA SER A 55 3.31 -4.93 10.89
C SER A 55 3.36 -5.40 9.43
N ARG A 56 2.22 -5.70 8.83
CA ARG A 56 2.12 -6.11 7.42
C ARG A 56 2.55 -4.99 6.48
N ASP A 57 2.10 -3.77 6.71
CA ASP A 57 2.48 -2.59 5.92
C ASP A 57 3.98 -2.33 5.98
N VAL A 58 4.56 -2.37 7.19
CA VAL A 58 6.01 -2.25 7.39
C VAL A 58 6.75 -3.35 6.63
N ARG A 59 6.30 -4.61 6.70
CA ARG A 59 6.92 -5.70 5.91
C ARG A 59 6.80 -5.48 4.41
N GLY A 60 5.68 -4.95 3.92
CA GLY A 60 5.50 -4.57 2.52
C GLY A 60 6.55 -3.55 2.09
N ALA A 61 6.69 -2.47 2.87
CA ALA A 61 7.71 -1.44 2.64
C ALA A 61 9.14 -2.03 2.65
N LEU A 62 9.46 -2.89 3.62
CA LEU A 62 10.79 -3.52 3.70
C LEU A 62 11.11 -4.37 2.47
N ARG A 63 10.15 -5.15 1.94
CA ARG A 63 10.36 -5.92 0.70
C ARG A 63 10.58 -5.02 -0.50
N ARG A 64 9.87 -3.88 -0.57
CA ARG A 64 10.11 -2.87 -1.61
C ARG A 64 11.51 -2.27 -1.48
N LEU A 65 11.95 -1.96 -0.25
CA LEU A 65 13.29 -1.45 -0.01
C LEU A 65 14.38 -2.47 -0.37
N ALA A 66 14.16 -3.75 -0.08
CA ALA A 66 15.08 -4.83 -0.42
C ALA A 66 15.32 -4.95 -1.95
N GLY A 67 14.31 -4.61 -2.75
CA GLY A 67 14.40 -4.56 -4.21
C GLY A 67 14.68 -3.17 -4.79
N ALA A 68 15.00 -2.18 -3.95
CA ALA A 68 15.19 -0.81 -4.39
C ALA A 68 16.46 -0.66 -5.23
N THR A 69 16.41 0.26 -6.19
CA THR A 69 17.57 0.63 -7.01
C THR A 69 17.76 2.14 -7.01
N GLY A 70 18.96 2.60 -7.37
CA GLY A 70 19.27 4.02 -7.36
C GLY A 70 20.56 4.34 -8.12
N PRO A 71 20.95 5.63 -8.14
CA PRO A 71 22.17 6.07 -8.81
C PRO A 71 23.43 5.39 -8.25
N ALA A 72 24.47 5.27 -9.07
CA ALA A 72 25.72 4.59 -8.70
C ALA A 72 26.33 5.07 -7.36
N VAL A 73 26.20 6.37 -7.06
CA VAL A 73 26.73 6.98 -5.83
C VAL A 73 26.09 6.44 -4.53
N VAL A 74 24.90 5.86 -4.59
CA VAL A 74 24.20 5.33 -3.41
C VAL A 74 24.25 3.81 -3.29
N VAL A 75 24.77 3.09 -4.29
CA VAL A 75 24.71 1.62 -4.37
C VAL A 75 25.32 0.95 -3.13
N GLY A 76 26.47 1.43 -2.65
CA GLY A 76 27.12 0.87 -1.48
C GLY A 76 26.27 0.99 -0.20
N GLY A 77 25.71 2.17 0.06
CA GLY A 77 24.82 2.39 1.21
C GLY A 77 23.49 1.65 1.06
N LEU A 78 22.94 1.62 -0.16
CA LEU A 78 21.67 0.97 -0.46
C LEU A 78 21.78 -0.55 -0.31
N SER A 79 22.89 -1.17 -0.70
CA SER A 79 23.09 -2.62 -0.57
C SER A 79 22.98 -3.08 0.88
N GLY A 80 23.56 -2.34 1.83
CA GLY A 80 23.48 -2.67 3.25
C GLY A 80 22.05 -2.57 3.79
N LEU A 81 21.36 -1.48 3.44
CA LEU A 81 19.97 -1.26 3.84
C LEU A 81 19.01 -2.27 3.20
N SER A 82 19.27 -2.67 1.95
CA SER A 82 18.46 -3.65 1.22
C SER A 82 18.58 -5.04 1.84
N ALA A 83 19.81 -5.48 2.16
CA ALA A 83 20.04 -6.75 2.83
C ALA A 83 19.41 -6.78 4.24
N GLU A 84 19.48 -5.67 4.97
CA GLU A 84 18.85 -5.55 6.28
C GLU A 84 17.32 -5.57 6.18
N ALA A 85 16.75 -4.89 5.19
CA ALA A 85 15.31 -4.88 4.94
C ALA A 85 14.80 -6.27 4.57
N ASP A 86 15.53 -7.03 3.75
CA ASP A 86 15.20 -8.41 3.38
C ASP A 86 15.19 -9.35 4.60
N ARG A 87 16.22 -9.24 5.45
CA ARG A 87 16.28 -9.98 6.74
C ARG A 87 15.04 -9.67 7.58
N LEU A 88 14.76 -8.39 7.83
CA LEU A 88 13.65 -7.98 8.68
C LEU A 88 12.29 -8.37 8.09
N ALA A 89 12.10 -8.28 6.77
CA ALA A 89 10.85 -8.67 6.12
C ALA A 89 10.54 -10.17 6.26
N SER A 90 11.59 -10.99 6.38
CA SER A 90 11.51 -12.45 6.46
C SER A 90 11.35 -12.98 7.89
N GLU A 91 11.62 -12.16 8.91
CA GLU A 91 11.52 -12.58 10.31
C GLU A 91 10.06 -12.79 10.74
N ALA A 92 9.80 -13.91 11.44
CA ALA A 92 8.48 -14.21 11.96
C ALA A 92 8.07 -13.21 13.06
N PHE A 93 9.01 -12.86 13.94
CA PHE A 93 8.83 -11.95 15.06
C PHE A 93 10.02 -11.00 15.14
N TRP A 94 9.75 -9.73 15.44
CA TRP A 94 10.79 -8.73 15.66
C TRP A 94 11.07 -8.57 17.15
N SER A 95 12.34 -8.40 17.49
CA SER A 95 12.71 -7.81 18.77
C SER A 95 12.29 -6.32 18.80
N PRO A 96 12.21 -5.67 19.98
CA PRO A 96 11.91 -4.23 20.05
C PRO A 96 12.90 -3.36 19.25
N GLY A 97 14.17 -3.78 19.18
CA GLY A 97 15.19 -3.11 18.38
C GLY A 97 14.94 -3.29 16.87
N ASP A 98 14.60 -4.51 16.46
CA ASP A 98 14.25 -4.82 15.06
C ASP A 98 12.97 -4.10 14.63
N GLU A 99 11.98 -3.96 15.52
CA GLU A 99 10.75 -3.21 15.22
C GLU A 99 11.02 -1.71 15.01
N THR A 100 11.87 -1.12 15.85
CA THR A 100 12.32 0.27 15.69
C THR A 100 13.08 0.44 14.38
N ARG A 101 13.97 -0.51 14.07
CA ARG A 101 14.76 -0.50 12.84
C ARG A 101 13.89 -0.67 11.59
N ALA A 102 12.97 -1.63 11.61
CA ALA A 102 11.99 -1.89 10.56
C ALA A 102 11.12 -0.65 10.30
N SER A 103 10.63 0.00 11.35
CA SER A 103 9.85 1.23 11.25
C SER A 103 10.67 2.38 10.63
N THR A 104 11.95 2.49 10.97
CA THR A 104 12.86 3.50 10.41
C THR A 104 13.11 3.26 8.92
N LEU A 105 13.32 2.01 8.51
CA LEU A 105 13.49 1.65 7.10
C LEU A 105 12.20 1.80 6.30
N ALA A 106 11.03 1.52 6.88
CA ALA A 106 9.74 1.80 6.24
C ALA A 106 9.52 3.31 5.99
N ARG A 107 9.98 4.17 6.90
CA ARG A 107 9.96 5.63 6.68
C ARG A 107 10.84 6.09 5.53
N LEU A 108 11.93 5.38 5.22
CA LEU A 108 12.72 5.66 4.02
C LEU A 108 11.92 5.39 2.74
N VAL A 109 11.09 4.35 2.74
CA VAL A 109 10.17 4.05 1.64
C VAL A 109 9.10 5.14 1.53
N GLU A 110 8.53 5.56 2.66
CA GLU A 110 7.58 6.69 2.73
C GLU A 110 8.19 7.97 2.13
N LEU A 111 9.43 8.31 2.49
CA LEU A 111 10.15 9.46 1.92
C LEU A 111 10.26 9.36 0.39
N ALA A 112 10.66 8.21 -0.13
CA ALA A 112 10.81 8.00 -1.57
C ALA A 112 9.46 8.05 -2.31
N ASP A 113 8.40 7.48 -1.74
CA ASP A 113 7.05 7.53 -2.29
C ASP A 113 6.51 8.97 -2.28
N MET A 114 6.69 9.73 -1.19
CA MET A 114 6.29 11.14 -1.14
C MET A 114 7.03 11.97 -2.19
N ALA A 115 8.35 11.83 -2.28
CA ALA A 115 9.15 12.56 -3.27
C ALA A 115 8.78 12.21 -4.72
N SER A 116 8.36 10.97 -4.98
CA SER A 116 7.95 10.52 -6.32
C SER A 116 6.54 10.96 -6.70
N ASN A 117 5.65 11.14 -5.71
CA ASN A 117 4.24 11.47 -5.92
C ASN A 117 3.91 12.96 -5.73
N GLY A 118 4.93 13.82 -5.62
CA GLY A 118 4.74 15.26 -5.39
C GLY A 118 4.17 15.58 -4.02
N GLY A 119 4.61 14.85 -2.99
CA GLY A 119 4.25 15.09 -1.60
C GLY A 119 4.69 16.45 -1.09
N ASP A 120 4.22 16.80 0.11
CA ASP A 120 4.54 18.07 0.76
C ASP A 120 6.05 18.23 1.05
N ASP A 121 6.64 19.32 0.53
CA ASP A 121 8.07 19.60 0.64
C ASP A 121 8.53 19.76 2.09
N GLU A 122 7.70 20.37 2.96
CA GLU A 122 8.03 20.52 4.38
C GLU A 122 8.10 19.16 5.07
N ARG A 123 7.12 18.30 4.81
CA ARG A 123 7.11 16.92 5.32
C ARG A 123 8.27 16.10 4.78
N ILE A 124 8.62 16.23 3.50
CA ILE A 124 9.78 15.56 2.88
C ILE A 124 11.07 15.98 3.61
N LEU A 125 11.27 17.29 3.83
CA LEU A 125 12.46 17.81 4.51
C LEU A 125 12.54 17.37 5.98
N ALA A 126 11.41 17.36 6.69
CA ALA A 126 11.34 16.89 8.07
C ALA A 126 11.72 15.41 8.17
N LEU A 127 11.14 14.56 7.31
CA LEU A 127 11.40 13.13 7.31
C LEU A 127 12.84 12.80 6.89
N ASP A 128 13.37 13.52 5.91
CA ASP A 128 14.76 13.39 5.48
C ASP A 128 15.76 13.72 6.61
N ALA A 129 15.51 14.79 7.38
CA ALA A 129 16.33 15.15 8.54
C ALA A 129 16.27 14.11 9.67
N GLU A 130 15.07 13.57 9.95
CA GLU A 130 14.89 12.50 10.93
C GLU A 130 15.66 11.24 10.51
N LEU A 131 15.50 10.82 9.25
CA LEU A 131 16.16 9.62 8.71
C LEU A 131 17.68 9.74 8.68
N ARG A 132 18.22 10.91 8.34
CA ARG A 132 19.67 11.15 8.42
C ARG A 132 20.21 11.00 9.85
N THR A 133 19.42 11.39 10.84
CA THR A 133 19.78 11.24 12.26
C THR A 133 19.69 9.78 12.70
N ALA A 134 18.61 9.09 12.32
CA ALA A 134 18.34 7.71 12.77
C ALA A 134 19.24 6.66 12.09
N LEU A 135 19.51 6.81 10.79
CA LEU A 135 20.30 5.84 10.02
C LEU A 135 21.81 6.14 10.02
N GLY A 136 22.18 7.35 10.43
CA GLY A 136 23.57 7.78 10.51
C GLY A 136 24.21 8.11 9.15
N PRO A 137 25.49 8.52 9.17
CA PRO A 137 26.15 9.12 8.01
C PRO A 137 26.35 8.16 6.83
N GLY A 138 26.46 6.85 7.08
CA GLY A 138 26.61 5.84 6.02
C GLY A 138 25.38 5.73 5.10
N ALA A 139 24.19 6.07 5.61
CA ALA A 139 22.94 6.04 4.85
C ALA A 139 22.56 7.40 4.24
N ALA A 140 23.24 8.49 4.60
CA ALA A 140 22.88 9.84 4.18
C ALA A 140 22.76 10.01 2.64
N PRO A 141 23.63 9.41 1.80
CA PRO A 141 23.45 9.47 0.35
C PRO A 141 22.15 8.82 -0.13
N VAL A 142 21.73 7.72 0.50
CA VAL A 142 20.50 6.99 0.16
C VAL A 142 19.27 7.82 0.56
N VAL A 143 19.28 8.40 1.77
CA VAL A 143 18.20 9.28 2.25
C VAL A 143 18.02 10.48 1.32
N LEU A 144 19.13 11.15 0.95
CA LEU A 144 19.09 12.27 0.00
C LEU A 144 18.57 11.86 -1.38
N ALA A 145 18.93 10.67 -1.86
CA ALA A 145 18.41 10.16 -3.12
C ALA A 145 16.91 9.87 -3.05
N ALA A 146 16.43 9.31 -1.93
CA ALA A 146 15.01 9.11 -1.67
C ALA A 146 14.24 10.44 -1.66
N GLY A 147 14.69 11.42 -0.88
CA GLY A 147 14.05 12.74 -0.81
C GLY A 147 14.06 13.54 -2.11
N ARG A 148 14.93 13.17 -3.07
CA ARG A 148 14.97 13.75 -4.42
C ARG A 148 14.21 12.93 -5.48
N GLY A 149 13.48 11.89 -5.08
CA GLY A 149 12.77 11.01 -6.01
C GLY A 149 13.70 10.25 -6.96
N ARG A 150 14.94 9.99 -6.54
CA ARG A 150 15.95 9.25 -7.33
C ARG A 150 16.09 7.79 -6.91
N LEU A 151 15.46 7.40 -5.80
CA LEU A 151 15.36 6.00 -5.40
C LEU A 151 14.16 5.37 -6.10
N VAL A 152 14.40 4.29 -6.85
CA VAL A 152 13.35 3.56 -7.57
C VAL A 152 12.94 2.37 -6.71
N LEU A 153 11.69 2.36 -6.27
CA LEU A 153 11.08 1.29 -5.50
C LEU A 153 10.26 0.37 -6.43
N PRO A 154 10.32 -0.96 -6.26
CA PRO A 154 9.35 -1.87 -6.87
C PRO A 154 7.92 -1.48 -6.49
N ALA A 155 6.97 -1.81 -7.36
CA ALA A 155 5.55 -1.64 -7.06
C ALA A 155 5.17 -2.41 -5.80
N ASP A 156 4.23 -1.86 -5.03
CA ASP A 156 3.68 -2.57 -3.88
C ASP A 156 2.76 -3.71 -4.39
N PRO A 157 3.07 -4.98 -4.09
CA PRO A 157 2.26 -6.11 -4.55
C PRO A 157 0.86 -6.14 -3.91
N PHE A 158 0.60 -5.31 -2.88
CA PHE A 158 -0.72 -5.21 -2.24
C PHE A 158 -1.52 -3.98 -2.69
N VAL A 159 -0.89 -3.08 -3.45
CA VAL A 159 -1.61 -2.02 -4.17
C VAL A 159 -1.93 -2.56 -5.55
N ASP A 160 -2.95 -3.43 -5.61
CA ASP A 160 -3.60 -3.70 -6.88
C ASP A 160 -4.18 -2.40 -7.41
N SER A 161 -3.81 -2.10 -8.64
CA SER A 161 -4.32 -1.04 -9.51
C SER A 161 -5.84 -0.91 -9.41
N SER A 162 -6.33 -0.14 -8.44
CA SER A 162 -7.71 0.34 -8.41
C SER A 162 -7.85 1.50 -9.40
N GLY A 163 -7.65 1.17 -10.68
CA GLY A 163 -8.08 1.98 -11.81
C GLY A 163 -9.34 1.36 -12.40
N PRO A 164 -10.38 2.14 -12.75
CA PRO A 164 -11.60 1.60 -13.34
C PRO A 164 -11.29 1.20 -14.79
N GLY A 165 -11.02 -0.08 -15.02
CA GLY A 165 -10.63 -0.57 -16.34
C GLY A 165 -10.99 -2.04 -16.60
N GLY A 166 -12.06 -2.54 -15.98
CA GLY A 166 -12.62 -3.85 -16.30
C GLY A 166 -13.85 -3.72 -17.17
N ALA A 167 -13.71 -3.85 -18.50
CA ALA A 167 -14.72 -4.47 -19.37
C ALA A 167 -14.25 -4.57 -20.82
N GLY A 168 -14.23 -5.80 -21.36
CA GLY A 168 -14.76 -6.00 -22.72
C GLY A 168 -13.75 -6.25 -23.82
N ARG A 169 -13.20 -7.46 -23.83
CA ARG A 169 -13.08 -8.26 -25.05
C ARG A 169 -14.33 -8.09 -25.92
N ARG A 170 -14.18 -7.60 -27.16
CA ARG A 170 -15.03 -7.96 -28.31
C ARG A 170 -14.19 -8.05 -29.58
N GLU A 171 -13.98 -9.27 -30.02
CA GLU A 171 -13.68 -9.62 -31.40
C GLU A 171 -14.95 -9.51 -32.26
N THR A 172 -14.75 -9.00 -33.47
CA THR A 172 -15.44 -9.27 -34.76
C THR A 172 -16.93 -8.92 -34.93
N GLY A 173 -17.22 -8.26 -36.06
CA GLY A 173 -18.52 -8.28 -36.73
C GLY A 173 -18.80 -7.04 -37.57
N ASP A 174 -18.66 -7.17 -38.89
CA ASP A 174 -19.13 -6.26 -39.94
C ASP A 174 -20.55 -5.72 -39.73
N VAL A 175 -20.85 -4.57 -40.37
CA VAL A 175 -21.99 -4.35 -41.31
C VAL A 175 -22.40 -2.86 -41.36
N TYR A 176 -22.13 -2.27 -42.54
CA TYR A 176 -22.86 -1.20 -43.25
C TYR A 176 -22.94 0.23 -42.67
N ALA A 177 -22.36 1.17 -43.42
CA ALA A 177 -23.03 2.43 -43.76
C ALA A 177 -22.61 2.91 -45.16
N HIS A 178 -23.45 2.55 -46.13
CA HIS A 178 -23.86 3.27 -47.33
C HIS A 178 -22.92 4.30 -48.00
N SER A 179 -22.48 3.90 -49.19
CA SER A 179 -22.26 4.79 -50.33
C SER A 179 -23.59 5.38 -50.83
N THR A 180 -23.63 6.69 -51.10
CA THR A 180 -24.20 7.27 -52.34
C THR A 180 -23.71 8.73 -52.49
N GLY A 181 -23.03 9.04 -53.60
CA GLY A 181 -22.67 10.41 -54.02
C GLY A 181 -23.87 11.18 -54.61
N PRO A 182 -23.67 12.34 -55.27
CA PRO A 182 -22.92 12.34 -56.54
C PRO A 182 -22.06 13.59 -56.85
N VAL A 183 -21.33 13.40 -57.94
CA VAL A 183 -20.38 14.22 -58.72
C VAL A 183 -20.96 15.49 -59.39
N HIS A 184 -20.15 16.57 -59.40
CA HIS A 184 -20.00 17.57 -60.48
C HIS A 184 -18.62 18.25 -60.28
N SER A 185 -17.58 17.99 -61.06
CA SER A 185 -17.26 18.40 -62.46
C SER A 185 -17.06 19.92 -62.67
N GLY A 186 -15.81 20.28 -63.02
CA GLY A 186 -15.36 21.60 -63.53
C GLY A 186 -14.79 22.51 -62.43
N GLU A 187 -13.68 23.24 -62.54
CA GLU A 187 -12.66 23.57 -63.53
C GLU A 187 -11.46 24.09 -62.67
N GLY A 188 -10.19 23.81 -63.00
CA GLY A 188 -9.38 24.83 -63.67
C GLY A 188 -8.12 25.24 -62.90
N GLY A 189 -6.96 24.68 -63.28
CA GLY A 189 -5.72 25.45 -63.44
C GLY A 189 -4.57 25.28 -62.42
N PRO A 190 -3.30 25.45 -62.84
CA PRO A 190 -2.16 24.67 -62.33
C PRO A 190 -1.04 25.51 -61.69
N ARG A 191 -0.26 24.95 -60.74
CA ARG A 191 1.13 25.39 -60.39
C ARG A 191 1.92 24.17 -59.85
N SER A 192 2.71 23.51 -60.69
CA SER A 192 4.16 23.72 -60.88
C SER A 192 5.03 23.33 -59.67
N ARG A 193 5.78 22.24 -59.84
CA ARG A 193 7.10 21.93 -59.24
C ARG A 193 8.10 21.87 -60.42
N PRO A 194 9.43 21.98 -60.23
CA PRO A 194 10.21 21.84 -59.00
C PRO A 194 10.86 23.13 -58.49
#